data_AF-A0A8T3VLM0-F1
#
_entry.id   AF-A0A8T3VLM0-F1
#
_cell.length_a   1.000
_cell.length_b   1.000
_cell.length_c   1.000
_cell.angle_alpha   90.00
_cell.angle_beta   90.00
_cell.angle_gamma   90.00
#
_symmetry.space_group_name_H-M   'P 1'
#
loop_
_entity.id
_entity.type
_entity.pdbx_description
1 polymer ?
#
loop_
_entity_poly.entity_id
_entity_poly.type
_entity_poly.pdbx_seq_one_letter_code
_entity_poly.pdbx_strand_id
1 'polypeptide(L)'
;MMINLINVGSDIGNITINAFNAIIESDIIVNYDNIDLSDLDTYLKDKEIIDNGLEKSESVEETGDNEVIIGLDESESEETGGNEVIIGLDESESEETGGNEVIIGLDESESVEETGDIYSKLEEYYLKMELAISRSSDKNVALICSNRRNIYGIANLLIQMSSKYNDVEFKIYPAVSPIDYSSAVLGAPLNDFVAIDLNNPIVSEKELKNKIKFALKNDFVLFVHNPIGDNGDKVNFNILKEVMDDFNDELLAGIVNESYRYEISRFNDINEESIRENSTLIIGNKLTYKLEDYMVTSSDYIVKPKFISQNIDFFERYLKDETPKGLDYDCEYLPCHKALEACDFCYCPFYPCADGLTGGEWIKDKDVWSCQHCDWIHLEEPCQAVRKGLEDILEDKNDLKTKHMELLKLRRECLLKTLK
;
A
#
# COMPACT_ATOMS: atom_id res chain seq x y z
N MET A 1 23.34 10.29 -22.82
CA MET A 1 22.04 9.68 -23.11
C MET A 1 21.38 9.44 -21.78
N MET A 2 20.15 9.90 -21.59
CA MET A 2 19.51 9.82 -20.28
C MET A 2 18.06 9.39 -20.42
N ILE A 3 17.69 8.38 -19.65
CA ILE A 3 16.30 7.97 -19.45
C ILE A 3 15.90 8.35 -18.04
N ASN A 4 15.03 9.35 -17.96
CA ASN A 4 14.36 9.78 -16.75
C ASN A 4 13.10 8.93 -16.57
N LEU A 5 13.13 7.94 -15.67
CA LEU A 5 11.92 7.23 -15.26
C LEU A 5 11.15 8.10 -14.27
N ILE A 6 9.98 8.58 -14.70
CA ILE A 6 9.12 9.49 -13.95
C ILE A 6 7.85 8.75 -13.58
N ASN A 7 7.72 8.44 -12.29
CA ASN A 7 6.49 7.92 -11.75
C ASN A 7 5.58 9.09 -11.35
N VAL A 8 4.35 9.12 -11.85
CA VAL A 8 3.39 10.19 -11.53
C VAL A 8 2.61 9.93 -10.24
N GLY A 9 2.75 8.75 -9.65
CA GLY A 9 1.96 8.34 -8.49
C GLY A 9 0.52 8.03 -8.84
N SER A 10 -0.38 8.19 -7.86
CA SER A 10 -1.83 8.01 -8.02
C SER A 10 -2.55 9.26 -8.56
N ASP A 11 -1.87 10.40 -8.60
CA ASP A 11 -2.42 11.70 -9.01
C ASP A 11 -1.26 12.57 -9.53
N ILE A 12 -1.34 12.99 -10.79
CA ILE A 12 -0.30 13.79 -11.45
C ILE A 12 -0.10 15.15 -10.78
N GLY A 13 -1.10 15.66 -10.05
CA GLY A 13 -0.97 16.86 -9.23
C GLY A 13 0.01 16.71 -8.06
N ASN A 14 0.37 15.47 -7.70
CA ASN A 14 1.29 15.15 -6.61
C ASN A 14 2.71 14.82 -7.08
N ILE A 15 3.05 15.06 -8.36
CA ILE A 15 4.43 14.86 -8.84
C ILE A 15 5.42 15.74 -8.09
N THR A 16 6.63 15.22 -7.89
CA THR A 16 7.69 15.99 -7.26
C THR A 16 8.24 17.06 -8.20
N ILE A 17 8.73 18.17 -7.64
CA ILE A 17 9.37 19.26 -8.42
C ILE A 17 10.53 18.71 -9.27
N ASN A 18 11.30 17.75 -8.74
CA ASN A 18 12.41 17.14 -9.48
C ASN A 18 11.92 16.31 -10.67
N ALA A 19 10.84 15.53 -10.49
CA ALA A 19 10.24 14.77 -11.59
C ALA A 19 9.66 15.70 -12.66
N PHE A 20 8.95 16.76 -12.24
CA PHE A 20 8.42 17.77 -13.15
C PHE A 20 9.51 18.48 -13.96
N ASN A 21 10.61 18.90 -13.31
CA ASN A 21 11.74 19.50 -14.00
C ASN A 21 12.37 18.52 -15.00
N ALA A 22 12.47 17.23 -14.65
CA ALA A 22 12.97 16.21 -15.56
C ALA A 22 12.08 16.02 -16.81
N ILE A 23 10.75 16.12 -16.65
CA ILE A 23 9.82 16.15 -17.80
C ILE A 23 10.13 17.36 -18.70
N ILE A 24 10.32 18.55 -18.11
CA ILE A 24 10.61 19.78 -18.86
C ILE A 24 11.96 19.73 -19.58
N GLU A 25 12.96 19.07 -19.00
CA GLU A 25 14.30 18.97 -19.56
C GLU A 25 14.46 17.84 -20.60
N SER A 26 13.51 16.90 -20.67
CA SER A 26 13.50 15.82 -21.66
C SER A 26 13.02 16.30 -23.04
N ASP A 27 13.59 15.75 -24.10
CA ASP A 27 13.21 16.03 -25.49
C ASP A 27 12.02 15.17 -25.95
N ILE A 28 11.95 13.93 -25.46
CA ILE A 28 10.90 12.95 -25.78
C ILE A 28 10.17 12.55 -24.50
N ILE A 29 8.85 12.47 -24.59
CA ILE A 29 7.98 11.90 -23.58
C ILE A 29 7.45 10.55 -24.07
N VAL A 30 7.71 9.48 -23.34
CA VAL A 30 7.12 8.16 -23.59
C VAL A 30 6.07 7.91 -22.50
N ASN A 31 4.79 7.93 -22.88
CA ASN A 31 3.68 7.74 -21.96
C ASN A 31 3.33 6.25 -21.86
N TYR A 32 3.92 5.58 -20.88
CA TYR A 32 3.89 4.13 -20.78
C TYR A 32 2.50 3.57 -20.43
N ASP A 33 1.77 4.28 -19.56
CA ASP A 33 0.48 3.86 -18.99
C ASP A 33 -0.73 4.63 -19.56
N ASN A 34 -0.55 5.39 -20.65
CA ASN A 34 -1.56 6.30 -21.20
C ASN A 34 -2.17 7.22 -20.13
N ILE A 35 -1.29 7.80 -19.31
CA ILE A 35 -1.69 8.75 -18.28
C ILE A 35 -2.24 9.98 -18.98
N ASP A 36 -3.31 10.56 -18.44
CA ASP A 36 -3.79 11.86 -18.87
C ASP A 36 -2.75 12.93 -18.50
N LEU A 37 -2.08 13.48 -19.51
CA LEU A 37 -1.04 14.51 -19.37
C LEU A 37 -1.59 15.93 -19.57
N SER A 38 -2.91 16.12 -19.62
CA SER A 38 -3.53 17.43 -19.91
C SER A 38 -3.07 18.54 -18.96
N ASP A 39 -2.84 18.22 -17.68
CA ASP A 39 -2.29 19.17 -16.69
C ASP A 39 -0.86 19.66 -17.04
N LEU A 40 -0.15 18.93 -17.90
CA LEU A 40 1.19 19.25 -18.37
C LEU A 40 1.23 19.85 -19.78
N ASP A 41 0.11 19.92 -20.51
CA ASP A 41 0.04 20.34 -21.92
C ASP A 41 0.86 21.59 -22.26
N THR A 42 0.83 22.59 -21.37
CA THR A 42 1.56 23.85 -21.59
C THR A 42 3.08 23.67 -21.65
N TYR A 43 3.60 22.65 -20.99
CA TYR A 43 5.04 22.34 -20.90
C TYR A 43 5.49 21.30 -21.93
N LEU A 44 4.55 20.58 -22.56
CA LEU A 44 4.86 19.51 -23.51
C LEU A 44 4.80 19.94 -24.98
N LYS A 45 4.37 21.17 -25.28
CA LYS A 45 4.09 21.64 -26.66
C LYS A 45 5.22 21.46 -27.68
N ASP A 46 6.46 21.60 -27.23
CA ASP A 46 7.65 21.54 -28.11
C ASP A 46 8.35 20.18 -28.03
N LYS A 47 7.71 19.17 -27.41
CA LYS A 47 8.26 17.84 -27.18
C LYS A 47 7.60 16.82 -28.08
N GLU A 48 8.37 15.80 -28.44
CA GLU A 48 7.83 14.60 -29.08
C GLU A 48 7.13 13.74 -28.01
N ILE A 49 5.86 13.42 -28.22
CA ILE A 49 5.07 12.58 -27.31
C ILE A 49 4.75 11.27 -28.01
N ILE A 50 5.09 10.16 -27.36
CA ILE A 50 4.79 8.81 -27.81
C ILE A 50 3.77 8.23 -26.81
N ASP A 51 2.51 8.25 -27.21
CA ASP A 51 1.41 7.56 -26.52
C ASP A 51 1.28 6.15 -27.09
N ASN A 52 1.08 5.13 -26.24
CA ASN A 52 1.02 3.72 -26.66
C ASN A 52 2.11 3.32 -27.65
N GLY A 53 3.36 3.14 -27.18
CA GLY A 53 4.53 2.79 -28.02
C GLY A 53 4.47 1.52 -28.89
N LEU A 54 3.28 0.96 -29.15
CA LEU A 54 2.98 -0.10 -30.11
C LEU A 54 1.70 0.29 -30.86
N GLU A 55 1.82 0.93 -32.03
CA GLU A 55 0.69 1.01 -32.97
C GLU A 55 0.51 -0.36 -33.63
N LYS A 56 -0.69 -0.93 -33.61
CA LYS A 56 -1.03 -2.04 -34.51
C LYS A 56 -1.08 -1.50 -35.93
N SER A 57 -0.14 -1.91 -36.78
CA SER A 57 -0.10 -1.52 -38.19
C SER A 57 -1.37 -2.02 -38.92
N GLU A 58 -2.36 -1.14 -39.11
CA GLU A 58 -3.27 -1.25 -40.24
C GLU A 58 -2.63 -0.51 -41.41
N SER A 59 -2.14 -1.25 -42.40
CA SER A 59 -1.69 -0.82 -43.74
C SER A 59 -1.33 0.68 -43.88
N VAL A 60 -0.06 1.02 -43.70
CA VAL A 60 0.45 2.38 -43.90
C VAL A 60 0.53 2.67 -45.40
N GLU A 61 -0.19 3.70 -45.86
CA GLU A 61 0.10 4.38 -47.13
C GLU A 61 1.32 5.29 -46.92
N GLU A 62 2.36 5.11 -47.74
CA GLU A 62 3.60 5.88 -47.70
C GLU A 62 3.38 7.40 -47.66
N THR A 63 3.74 8.05 -46.55
CA THR A 63 4.07 9.48 -46.53
C THR A 63 5.43 9.67 -45.85
N GLY A 64 6.40 10.16 -46.61
CA GLY A 64 7.83 10.14 -46.28
C GLY A 64 8.32 11.08 -45.17
N ASP A 65 7.84 10.88 -43.95
CA ASP A 65 8.52 11.31 -42.73
C ASP A 65 8.93 10.06 -41.92
N ASN A 66 10.08 10.10 -41.24
CA ASN A 66 10.64 8.96 -40.49
C ASN A 66 9.70 8.49 -39.36
N GLU A 67 8.81 7.55 -39.67
CA GLU A 67 7.98 6.83 -38.69
C GLU A 67 8.64 5.49 -38.33
N VAL A 68 8.71 5.17 -37.03
CA VAL A 68 9.15 3.85 -36.55
C VAL A 68 7.88 3.07 -36.19
N ILE A 69 7.54 2.08 -37.00
CA ILE A 69 6.39 1.21 -36.83
C ILE A 69 6.87 -0.09 -36.15
N ILE A 70 6.28 -0.43 -35.00
CA ILE A 70 6.53 -1.72 -34.32
C ILE A 70 5.30 -2.60 -34.54
N GLY A 71 5.37 -3.50 -35.53
CA GLY A 71 4.33 -4.48 -35.82
C GLY A 71 4.43 -5.73 -34.93
N LEU A 72 3.30 -6.37 -34.64
CA LEU A 72 3.20 -7.60 -33.84
C LEU A 72 2.81 -8.83 -34.70
N ASP A 73 2.90 -8.79 -36.04
CA ASP A 73 2.41 -9.89 -36.89
C ASP A 73 3.35 -10.32 -38.02
N GLU A 74 3.28 -11.62 -38.32
CA GLU A 74 3.92 -12.41 -39.37
C GLU A 74 3.56 -11.89 -40.78
N SER A 75 4.42 -11.09 -41.42
CA SER A 75 4.38 -10.99 -42.89
C SER A 75 5.74 -10.60 -43.46
N GLU A 76 6.11 -11.30 -44.53
CA GLU A 76 7.36 -11.18 -45.28
C GLU A 76 7.63 -9.72 -45.71
N SER A 77 8.77 -9.17 -45.30
CA SER A 77 9.22 -7.82 -45.68
C SER A 77 9.89 -7.80 -47.06
N GLU A 78 9.47 -6.90 -47.96
CA GLU A 78 10.27 -6.48 -49.12
C GLU A 78 11.22 -5.33 -48.70
N GLU A 79 12.50 -5.45 -49.06
CA GLU A 79 13.58 -4.50 -48.71
C GLU A 79 13.31 -3.06 -49.21
N THR A 80 13.41 -2.05 -48.32
CA THR A 80 13.64 -0.65 -48.73
C THR A 80 14.65 0.07 -47.83
N GLY A 81 15.46 0.94 -48.44
CA GLY A 81 16.68 1.51 -47.86
C GLY A 81 16.50 2.78 -47.02
N GLY A 82 15.97 2.64 -45.80
CA GLY A 82 16.00 3.63 -44.73
C GLY A 82 16.59 3.05 -43.44
N ASN A 83 17.05 3.90 -42.50
CA ASN A 83 17.37 3.45 -41.15
C ASN A 83 16.07 3.17 -40.39
N GLU A 84 15.50 1.99 -40.57
CA GLU A 84 14.35 1.49 -39.81
C GLU A 84 14.84 0.60 -38.66
N VAL A 85 14.23 0.73 -37.48
CA VAL A 85 14.39 -0.24 -36.39
C VAL A 85 13.20 -1.18 -36.47
N ILE A 86 13.38 -2.30 -37.15
CA ILE A 86 12.38 -3.36 -37.24
C ILE A 86 12.63 -4.33 -36.08
N ILE A 87 11.71 -4.40 -35.12
CA ILE A 87 11.69 -5.46 -34.11
C ILE A 87 10.69 -6.50 -34.63
N GLY A 88 11.19 -7.44 -35.45
CA GLY A 88 10.39 -8.48 -36.08
C GLY A 88 10.68 -9.86 -35.49
N LEU A 89 9.65 -10.71 -35.49
CA LEU A 89 9.71 -12.13 -35.18
C LEU A 89 10.03 -12.90 -36.47
N ASP A 90 11.31 -12.99 -36.88
CA ASP A 90 11.69 -14.11 -37.75
C ASP A 90 13.21 -14.42 -37.80
N GLU A 91 13.51 -15.71 -37.86
CA GLU A 91 14.82 -16.28 -38.20
C GLU A 91 14.91 -16.44 -39.72
N SER A 92 15.74 -15.63 -40.38
CA SER A 92 16.28 -16.03 -41.69
C SER A 92 17.77 -15.77 -41.78
N GLU A 93 18.52 -16.84 -42.07
CA GLU A 93 19.95 -16.79 -42.37
C GLU A 93 20.18 -15.93 -43.63
N SER A 94 20.92 -14.82 -43.53
CA SER A 94 21.78 -14.33 -44.62
C SER A 94 22.82 -13.30 -44.16
N GLU A 95 23.74 -12.97 -45.07
CA GLU A 95 25.17 -12.78 -44.85
C GLU A 95 25.62 -11.42 -44.27
N GLU A 96 26.80 -11.42 -43.63
CA GLU A 96 27.53 -10.26 -43.10
C GLU A 96 27.50 -9.04 -44.05
N THR A 97 26.79 -7.97 -43.67
CA THR A 97 27.22 -6.59 -43.96
C THR A 97 26.93 -5.65 -42.78
N GLY A 98 27.84 -4.70 -42.55
CA GLY A 98 27.96 -3.95 -41.31
C GLY A 98 26.82 -2.97 -41.00
N GLY A 99 26.05 -3.31 -39.97
CA GLY A 99 25.18 -2.45 -39.16
C GLY A 99 24.83 -3.21 -37.88
N ASN A 100 24.64 -2.53 -36.75
CA ASN A 100 24.19 -3.19 -35.51
C ASN A 100 22.69 -3.53 -35.63
N GLU A 101 22.37 -4.69 -36.21
CA GLU A 101 21.04 -5.31 -36.09
C GLU A 101 20.99 -6.17 -34.82
N VAL A 102 19.95 -5.99 -34.01
CA VAL A 102 19.67 -6.82 -32.82
C VAL A 102 18.46 -7.68 -33.15
N ILE A 103 18.70 -8.96 -33.46
CA ILE A 103 17.66 -9.97 -33.71
C ILE A 103 17.53 -10.82 -32.44
N ILE A 104 16.32 -10.96 -31.89
CA ILE A 104 16.02 -11.75 -30.69
C ILE A 104 15.01 -12.85 -31.09
N GLY A 105 15.42 -14.12 -31.06
CA GLY A 105 14.54 -15.28 -31.33
C GLY A 105 14.31 -16.13 -30.07
N LEU A 106 13.14 -16.77 -29.97
CA LEU A 106 12.85 -17.81 -28.98
C LEU A 106 12.03 -18.96 -29.61
N ASP A 107 12.45 -20.19 -29.30
CA ASP A 107 11.83 -21.47 -29.67
C ASP A 107 10.41 -21.63 -29.09
N GLU A 108 9.43 -21.92 -29.95
CA GLU A 108 8.12 -22.40 -29.51
C GLU A 108 8.09 -23.92 -29.36
N SER A 109 7.94 -24.40 -28.12
CA SER A 109 7.30 -25.69 -27.90
C SER A 109 6.46 -25.72 -26.62
N GLU A 110 5.20 -26.08 -26.81
CA GLU A 110 4.14 -26.49 -25.85
C GLU A 110 3.03 -25.46 -25.54
N SER A 111 1.82 -25.96 -25.80
CA SER A 111 0.50 -25.31 -25.81
C SER A 111 0.05 -24.73 -24.47
N VAL A 112 -0.35 -23.45 -24.42
CA VAL A 112 -1.08 -22.89 -23.27
C VAL A 112 -1.87 -21.61 -23.66
N GLU A 113 -3.21 -21.70 -23.72
CA GLU A 113 -4.09 -20.54 -24.03
C GLU A 113 -4.18 -19.51 -22.88
N GLU A 114 -3.90 -19.89 -21.62
CA GLU A 114 -3.92 -18.97 -20.47
C GLU A 114 -2.59 -18.25 -20.20
N THR A 115 -1.44 -18.85 -20.55
CA THR A 115 -0.14 -18.17 -20.38
C THR A 115 0.16 -17.22 -21.53
N GLY A 116 -0.48 -17.40 -22.70
CA GLY A 116 -0.33 -16.50 -23.84
C GLY A 116 -0.63 -15.04 -23.49
N ASP A 117 -1.65 -14.77 -22.66
CA ASP A 117 -2.02 -13.41 -22.24
C ASP A 117 -1.04 -12.79 -21.23
N ILE A 118 -0.42 -13.62 -20.37
CA ILE A 118 0.57 -13.14 -19.39
C ILE A 118 1.91 -12.83 -20.08
N TYR A 119 2.37 -13.73 -20.97
CA TYR A 119 3.59 -13.52 -21.72
C TYR A 119 3.48 -12.32 -22.66
N SER A 120 2.36 -12.17 -23.38
CA SER A 120 2.13 -11.03 -24.26
C SER A 120 2.17 -9.70 -23.51
N LYS A 121 1.58 -9.63 -22.30
CA LYS A 121 1.66 -8.43 -21.44
C LYS A 121 3.07 -8.12 -20.98
N LEU A 122 3.82 -9.12 -20.50
CA LEU A 122 5.20 -8.92 -20.06
C LEU A 122 6.12 -8.50 -21.21
N GLU A 123 5.86 -9.04 -22.40
CA GLU A 123 6.56 -8.72 -23.64
C GLU A 123 6.24 -7.29 -24.10
N GLU A 124 4.96 -6.87 -24.07
CA GLU A 124 4.56 -5.48 -24.33
C GLU A 124 5.36 -4.48 -23.48
N TYR A 125 5.59 -4.81 -22.21
CA TYR A 125 6.31 -3.96 -21.28
C TYR A 125 7.79 -3.87 -21.60
N TYR A 126 8.37 -4.99 -21.99
CA TYR A 126 9.74 -5.07 -22.44
C TYR A 126 9.94 -4.23 -23.71
N LEU A 127 9.06 -4.40 -24.70
CA LEU A 127 9.09 -3.67 -25.97
C LEU A 127 8.95 -2.16 -25.79
N LYS A 128 8.03 -1.70 -24.93
CA LYS A 128 7.90 -0.27 -24.61
C LYS A 128 9.18 0.31 -24.00
N MET A 129 9.93 -0.47 -23.21
CA MET A 129 11.21 -0.03 -22.64
C MET A 129 12.34 -0.04 -23.67
N GLU A 130 12.40 -1.06 -24.53
CA GLU A 130 13.31 -1.08 -25.69
C GLU A 130 13.12 0.16 -26.57
N LEU A 131 11.87 0.52 -26.86
CA LEU A 131 11.55 1.74 -27.59
C LEU A 131 12.04 2.99 -26.87
N ALA A 132 11.77 3.14 -25.57
CA ALA A 132 12.25 4.29 -24.81
C ALA A 132 13.79 4.38 -24.81
N ILE A 133 14.47 3.23 -24.78
CA ILE A 133 15.93 3.14 -24.83
C ILE A 133 16.46 3.49 -26.22
N SER A 134 15.88 2.96 -27.29
CA SER A 134 16.30 3.26 -28.66
C SER A 134 16.16 4.75 -28.97
N ARG A 135 15.09 5.39 -28.49
CA ARG A 135 14.86 6.84 -28.61
C ARG A 135 15.80 7.70 -27.75
N SER A 136 16.55 7.11 -26.82
CA SER A 136 17.50 7.84 -25.94
C SER A 136 18.89 8.06 -26.55
N SER A 137 19.14 7.56 -27.77
CA SER A 137 20.44 7.55 -28.43
C SER A 137 21.09 8.94 -28.58
N ASP A 138 20.31 9.99 -28.84
CA ASP A 138 20.77 11.38 -28.97
C ASP A 138 19.92 12.41 -28.19
N LYS A 139 18.90 11.93 -27.48
CA LYS A 139 17.89 12.74 -26.80
C LYS A 139 17.71 12.31 -25.35
N ASN A 140 17.25 13.24 -24.52
CA ASN A 140 16.81 12.92 -23.16
C ASN A 140 15.36 12.43 -23.21
N VAL A 141 15.10 11.25 -22.66
CA VAL A 141 13.77 10.62 -22.67
C VAL A 141 13.17 10.68 -21.27
N ALA A 142 11.95 11.17 -21.14
CA ALA A 142 11.11 10.99 -19.97
C ALA A 142 10.18 9.79 -20.20
N LEU A 143 10.45 8.68 -19.52
CA LEU A 143 9.55 7.54 -19.47
C LEU A 143 8.55 7.79 -18.34
N ILE A 144 7.32 8.17 -18.67
CA ILE A 144 6.27 8.50 -17.71
C ILE A 144 5.46 7.24 -17.43
N CYS A 145 5.35 6.87 -16.16
CA CYS A 145 4.56 5.73 -15.70
C CYS A 145 3.77 6.05 -14.43
N SER A 146 2.84 5.16 -14.09
CA SER A 146 2.03 5.18 -12.89
C SER A 146 2.40 4.02 -11.97
N ASN A 147 1.86 4.02 -10.74
CA ASN A 147 1.96 2.88 -9.84
C ASN A 147 0.89 1.81 -10.08
N ARG A 148 0.16 1.85 -11.22
CA ARG A 148 -0.98 0.95 -11.45
C ARG A 148 -0.60 -0.51 -11.33
N ARG A 149 0.45 -0.97 -11.98
CA ARG A 149 0.73 -2.42 -12.01
C ARG A 149 1.56 -2.95 -10.86
N ASN A 150 2.54 -2.18 -10.39
CA ASN A 150 3.29 -2.53 -9.18
C ASN A 150 4.00 -1.25 -8.70
N ILE A 151 4.15 -1.09 -7.39
CA ILE A 151 4.88 0.02 -6.79
C ILE A 151 6.33 -0.03 -7.29
N TYR A 152 6.67 0.90 -8.18
CA TYR A 152 7.95 0.94 -8.90
C TYR A 152 8.27 -0.30 -9.78
N GLY A 153 7.26 -1.04 -10.27
CA GLY A 153 7.47 -2.23 -11.11
C GLY A 153 8.31 -1.97 -12.36
N ILE A 154 8.06 -0.86 -13.04
CA ILE A 154 8.79 -0.45 -14.24
C ILE A 154 10.25 -0.11 -13.94
N ALA A 155 10.53 0.45 -12.76
CA ALA A 155 11.91 0.71 -12.34
C ALA A 155 12.71 -0.58 -12.21
N ASN A 156 12.10 -1.65 -11.68
CA ASN A 156 12.76 -2.94 -11.58
C ASN A 156 13.12 -3.51 -12.97
N LEU A 157 12.20 -3.46 -13.93
CA LEU A 157 12.46 -3.94 -15.29
C LEU A 157 13.53 -3.08 -15.99
N LEU A 158 13.42 -1.75 -15.89
CA LEU A 158 14.38 -0.81 -16.47
C LEU A 158 15.80 -1.03 -15.93
N ILE A 159 15.96 -1.21 -14.62
CA ILE A 159 17.28 -1.47 -14.01
C ILE A 159 17.84 -2.83 -14.45
N GLN A 160 17.02 -3.87 -14.54
CA GLN A 160 17.48 -5.15 -15.07
C GLN A 160 17.94 -5.03 -16.52
N MET A 161 17.18 -4.33 -17.36
CA MET A 161 17.51 -4.06 -18.76
C MET A 161 18.75 -3.17 -18.91
N SER A 162 19.02 -2.26 -17.97
CA SER A 162 20.18 -1.35 -18.05
C SER A 162 21.51 -2.06 -18.25
N SER A 163 21.63 -3.30 -17.76
CA SER A 163 22.82 -4.14 -17.94
C SER A 163 23.15 -4.48 -19.40
N LYS A 164 22.20 -4.32 -20.33
CA LYS A 164 22.40 -4.52 -21.77
C LYS A 164 23.02 -3.32 -22.47
N TYR A 165 23.01 -2.13 -21.85
CA TYR A 165 23.43 -0.88 -22.49
C TYR A 165 24.53 -0.19 -21.69
N ASN A 166 25.66 0.10 -22.33
CA ASN A 166 26.80 0.74 -21.66
C ASN A 166 26.75 2.27 -21.67
N ASP A 167 26.01 2.85 -22.60
CA ASP A 167 26.08 4.30 -22.88
C ASP A 167 24.80 5.07 -22.49
N VAL A 168 23.84 4.40 -21.83
CA VAL A 168 22.58 4.99 -21.38
C VAL A 168 22.61 5.19 -19.86
N GLU A 169 22.43 6.43 -19.41
CA GLU A 169 22.26 6.75 -18.00
C GLU A 169 20.78 6.64 -17.62
N PHE A 170 20.48 5.89 -16.56
CA PHE A 170 19.12 5.72 -16.06
C PHE A 170 18.96 6.48 -14.75
N LYS A 171 17.92 7.32 -14.65
CA LYS A 171 17.61 8.08 -13.45
C LYS A 171 16.16 7.87 -13.06
N ILE A 172 15.92 7.42 -11.83
CA ILE A 172 14.59 7.15 -11.30
C ILE A 172 14.19 8.29 -10.38
N TYR A 173 13.01 8.87 -10.62
CA TYR A 173 12.46 9.94 -9.79
C TYR A 173 11.40 9.38 -8.83
N PRO A 174 11.47 9.73 -7.53
CA PRO A 174 10.50 9.28 -6.55
C PRO A 174 9.15 9.97 -6.75
N ALA A 175 8.09 9.29 -6.31
CA ALA A 175 6.71 9.76 -6.38
C ALA A 175 5.95 9.44 -5.09
N VAL A 176 4.79 10.06 -4.92
CA VAL A 176 3.82 9.65 -3.90
C VAL A 176 3.33 8.24 -4.24
N SER A 177 3.61 7.29 -3.36
CA SER A 177 3.19 5.89 -3.54
C SER A 177 1.69 5.73 -3.27
N PRO A 178 1.04 4.67 -3.77
CA PRO A 178 -0.34 4.36 -3.41
C PRO A 178 -0.51 4.11 -1.91
N ILE A 179 0.55 3.66 -1.22
CA ILE A 179 0.56 3.48 0.23
C ILE A 179 0.38 4.83 0.93
N ASP A 180 1.22 5.80 0.58
CA ASP A 180 1.18 7.14 1.19
C ASP A 180 -0.10 7.88 0.82
N TYR A 181 -0.53 7.77 -0.44
CA TYR A 181 -1.78 8.35 -0.93
C TYR A 181 -2.98 7.80 -0.14
N SER A 182 -3.11 6.48 -0.05
CA SER A 182 -4.24 5.85 0.64
C SER A 182 -4.20 6.08 2.14
N SER A 183 -3.01 6.11 2.76
CA SER A 183 -2.84 6.50 4.16
C SER A 183 -3.34 7.92 4.42
N ALA A 184 -2.96 8.88 3.57
CA ALA A 184 -3.39 10.27 3.70
C ALA A 184 -4.91 10.44 3.50
N VAL A 185 -5.52 9.65 2.62
CA VAL A 185 -6.97 9.65 2.40
C VAL A 185 -7.72 9.06 3.61
N LEU A 186 -7.23 7.94 4.15
CA LEU A 186 -7.89 7.23 5.24
C LEU A 186 -7.62 7.83 6.62
N GLY A 187 -6.52 8.57 6.80
CA GLY A 187 -6.15 9.22 8.06
C GLY A 187 -4.76 8.83 8.53
N ALA A 188 -4.67 7.84 9.43
CA ALA A 188 -3.41 7.31 9.94
C ALA A 188 -3.47 5.78 10.15
N PRO A 189 -3.76 5.00 9.09
CA PRO A 189 -3.95 3.56 9.22
C PRO A 189 -2.64 2.76 9.29
N LEU A 190 -1.48 3.38 9.04
CA LEU A 190 -0.21 2.67 8.95
C LEU A 190 0.61 2.73 10.26
N ASN A 191 1.18 1.59 10.64
CA ASN A 191 2.27 1.44 11.61
C ASN A 191 3.37 0.53 11.00
N ASP A 192 3.74 -0.58 11.64
CA ASP A 192 4.41 -1.69 10.99
C ASP A 192 3.45 -2.38 10.00
N PHE A 193 3.77 -2.32 8.71
CA PHE A 193 2.90 -2.86 7.65
C PHE A 193 3.66 -3.73 6.64
N VAL A 194 2.89 -4.53 5.90
CA VAL A 194 3.35 -5.30 4.74
C VAL A 194 2.56 -4.87 3.52
N ALA A 195 3.24 -4.67 2.38
CA ALA A 195 2.59 -4.44 1.10
C ALA A 195 2.57 -5.75 0.29
N ILE A 196 1.39 -6.13 -0.21
CA ILE A 196 1.16 -7.31 -1.04
C ILE A 196 0.44 -6.88 -2.31
N ASP A 197 1.00 -7.23 -3.47
CA ASP A 197 0.30 -7.18 -4.74
C ASP A 197 -0.46 -8.50 -4.93
N LEU A 198 -1.81 -8.43 -4.95
CA LEU A 198 -2.65 -9.63 -5.03
C LEU A 198 -2.65 -10.25 -6.43
N ASN A 199 -2.39 -9.47 -7.48
CA ASN A 199 -2.48 -9.92 -8.87
C ASN A 199 -1.12 -9.88 -9.58
N ASN A 200 -0.05 -10.17 -8.84
CA ASN A 200 1.26 -10.38 -9.42
C ASN A 200 1.31 -11.75 -10.16
N PRO A 201 1.49 -11.78 -11.49
CA PRO A 201 1.38 -13.01 -12.29
C PRO A 201 2.48 -14.04 -12.01
N ILE A 202 3.59 -13.63 -11.38
CA ILE A 202 4.74 -14.51 -11.08
C ILE A 202 4.55 -15.22 -9.72
N VAL A 203 3.72 -14.66 -8.84
CA VAL A 203 3.54 -15.17 -7.47
C VAL A 203 2.51 -16.29 -7.46
N SER A 204 2.95 -17.50 -7.06
CA SER A 204 2.03 -18.64 -6.91
C SER A 204 0.99 -18.41 -5.81
N GLU A 205 -0.20 -19.00 -5.94
CA GLU A 205 -1.25 -18.98 -4.89
C GLU A 205 -0.69 -19.40 -3.52
N LYS A 206 0.12 -20.46 -3.49
CA LYS A 206 0.73 -20.96 -2.25
C LYS A 206 1.62 -19.91 -1.59
N GLU A 207 2.41 -19.19 -2.38
CA GLU A 207 3.26 -18.11 -1.88
C GLU A 207 2.41 -16.95 -1.37
N LEU A 208 1.38 -16.56 -2.13
CA LEU A 208 0.47 -15.48 -1.75
C LEU A 208 -0.25 -15.76 -0.42
N LYS A 209 -0.87 -16.95 -0.30
CA LYS A 209 -1.51 -17.41 0.95
C LYS A 209 -0.54 -17.35 2.12
N ASN A 210 0.70 -17.82 1.94
CA ASN A 210 1.70 -17.78 3.00
C ASN A 210 2.04 -16.34 3.41
N LYS A 211 2.26 -15.43 2.46
CA LYS A 211 2.57 -14.01 2.76
C LYS A 211 1.46 -13.36 3.59
N ILE A 212 0.20 -13.52 3.18
CA ILE A 212 -0.95 -12.99 3.91
C ILE A 212 -1.04 -13.60 5.31
N LYS A 213 -0.95 -14.94 5.42
CA LYS A 213 -0.97 -15.65 6.71
C LYS A 213 0.14 -15.18 7.66
N PHE A 214 1.35 -14.94 7.16
CA PHE A 214 2.45 -14.45 7.98
C PHE A 214 2.24 -13.00 8.44
N ALA A 215 1.71 -12.13 7.57
CA ALA A 215 1.39 -10.75 7.93
C ALA A 215 0.35 -10.71 9.07
N LEU A 216 -0.77 -11.42 8.90
CA LEU A 216 -1.86 -11.48 9.88
C LEU A 216 -1.40 -12.12 11.20
N LYS A 217 -0.64 -13.23 11.14
CA LYS A 217 -0.13 -13.91 12.34
C LYS A 217 0.77 -13.03 13.20
N ASN A 218 1.47 -12.07 12.59
CA ASN A 218 2.38 -11.16 13.28
C ASN A 218 1.79 -9.75 13.49
N ASP A 219 0.47 -9.59 13.33
CA ASP A 219 -0.26 -8.35 13.60
C ASP A 219 0.25 -7.14 12.79
N PHE A 220 0.73 -7.37 11.57
CA PHE A 220 1.04 -6.29 10.62
C PHE A 220 -0.24 -5.71 10.04
N VAL A 221 -0.25 -4.39 9.82
CA VAL A 221 -1.20 -3.79 8.87
C VAL A 221 -0.89 -4.33 7.48
N LEU A 222 -1.93 -4.69 6.72
CA LEU A 222 -1.77 -5.23 5.39
C LEU A 222 -2.24 -4.21 4.34
N PHE A 223 -1.29 -3.67 3.58
CA PHE A 223 -1.57 -2.92 2.38
C PHE A 223 -1.68 -3.89 1.20
N VAL A 224 -2.81 -3.85 0.50
CA VAL A 224 -3.13 -4.67 -0.67
C VAL A 224 -3.17 -3.78 -1.90
N HIS A 225 -2.23 -4.04 -2.81
CA HIS A 225 -2.21 -3.48 -4.15
C HIS A 225 -2.92 -4.42 -5.13
N ASN A 226 -3.52 -3.86 -6.19
CA ASN A 226 -4.27 -4.59 -7.21
C ASN A 226 -5.22 -5.64 -6.61
N PRO A 227 -6.22 -5.23 -5.82
CA PRO A 227 -7.06 -6.19 -5.09
C PRO A 227 -7.84 -7.12 -6.01
N ILE A 228 -8.13 -6.69 -7.25
CA ILE A 228 -8.80 -7.47 -8.29
C ILE A 228 -7.94 -7.44 -9.57
N GLY A 229 -8.05 -8.49 -10.38
CA GLY A 229 -7.38 -8.61 -11.66
C GLY A 229 -8.13 -7.87 -12.77
N ASP A 230 -7.58 -7.97 -13.99
CA ASP A 230 -8.15 -7.36 -15.19
C ASP A 230 -9.60 -7.84 -15.44
N ASN A 231 -10.42 -6.95 -16.01
CA ASN A 231 -11.84 -7.20 -16.27
C ASN A 231 -12.65 -7.53 -15.00
N GLY A 232 -12.13 -7.14 -13.83
CA GLY A 232 -12.77 -7.36 -12.54
C GLY A 232 -12.65 -8.79 -12.00
N ASP A 233 -11.61 -9.55 -12.39
CA ASP A 233 -11.37 -10.88 -11.83
C ASP A 233 -11.11 -10.83 -10.31
N LYS A 234 -11.78 -11.68 -9.55
CA LYS A 234 -11.74 -11.73 -8.08
C LYS A 234 -11.09 -12.99 -7.54
N VAL A 235 -10.45 -13.84 -8.35
CA VAL A 235 -9.81 -15.08 -7.87
C VAL A 235 -8.86 -14.84 -6.70
N ASN A 236 -7.92 -13.89 -6.84
CA ASN A 236 -6.96 -13.58 -5.77
C ASN A 236 -7.58 -12.80 -4.59
N PHE A 237 -8.63 -12.01 -4.84
CA PHE A 237 -9.42 -11.40 -3.77
C PHE A 237 -10.12 -12.46 -2.90
N ASN A 238 -10.66 -13.51 -3.51
CA ASN A 238 -11.27 -14.62 -2.79
C ASN A 238 -10.25 -15.42 -1.96
N ILE A 239 -9.00 -15.52 -2.43
CA ILE A 239 -7.90 -16.08 -1.64
C ILE A 239 -7.62 -15.23 -0.40
N LEU A 240 -7.60 -13.89 -0.54
CA LEU A 240 -7.47 -13.00 0.61
C LEU A 240 -8.61 -13.24 1.61
N LYS A 241 -9.87 -13.32 1.13
CA LYS A 241 -11.03 -13.59 2.00
C LYS A 241 -10.91 -14.94 2.73
N GLU A 242 -10.58 -16.02 2.02
CA GLU A 242 -10.35 -17.34 2.61
C GLU A 242 -9.33 -17.28 3.75
N VAL A 243 -8.23 -16.53 3.55
CA VAL A 243 -7.21 -16.37 4.59
C VAL A 243 -7.70 -15.49 5.75
N MET A 244 -8.50 -14.46 5.48
CA MET A 244 -9.06 -13.59 6.53
C MET A 244 -10.06 -14.34 7.41
N ASP A 245 -10.90 -15.20 6.82
CA ASP A 245 -11.86 -16.06 7.53
C ASP A 245 -11.17 -17.01 8.53
N ASP A 246 -9.96 -17.47 8.21
CA ASP A 246 -9.12 -18.29 9.08
C ASP A 246 -8.52 -17.50 10.29
N PHE A 247 -8.55 -16.17 10.27
CA PHE A 247 -7.85 -15.30 11.23
C PHE A 247 -8.80 -14.38 12.01
N ASN A 248 -9.18 -13.25 11.42
CA ASN A 248 -10.11 -12.28 11.98
C ASN A 248 -10.61 -11.40 10.84
N ASP A 249 -11.79 -11.73 10.32
CA ASP A 249 -12.49 -11.01 9.27
C ASP A 249 -13.22 -9.76 9.80
N GLU A 250 -13.21 -9.50 11.11
CA GLU A 250 -13.76 -8.29 11.73
C GLU A 250 -12.77 -7.12 11.80
N LEU A 251 -11.51 -7.32 11.36
CA LEU A 251 -10.50 -6.27 11.28
C LEU A 251 -11.00 -5.11 10.41
N LEU A 252 -10.70 -3.88 10.82
CA LEU A 252 -11.10 -2.69 10.08
C LEU A 252 -10.34 -2.63 8.75
N ALA A 253 -11.02 -2.28 7.68
CA ALA A 253 -10.47 -2.20 6.34
C ALA A 253 -10.88 -0.89 5.66
N GLY A 254 -9.97 -0.32 4.87
CA GLY A 254 -10.16 0.88 4.10
C GLY A 254 -9.94 0.62 2.61
N ILE A 255 -10.95 0.87 1.77
CA ILE A 255 -10.84 0.82 0.31
C ILE A 255 -10.60 2.23 -0.19
N VAL A 256 -9.56 2.45 -0.99
CA VAL A 256 -9.26 3.74 -1.61
C VAL A 256 -9.24 3.57 -3.12
N ASN A 257 -10.11 4.31 -3.78
CA ASN A 257 -10.20 4.44 -5.23
C ASN A 257 -9.52 5.73 -5.71
N GLU A 258 -9.29 5.84 -7.02
CA GLU A 258 -8.93 7.10 -7.66
C GLU A 258 -9.93 8.23 -7.31
N SER A 259 -9.48 9.49 -7.41
CA SER A 259 -10.28 10.69 -7.08
C SER A 259 -10.73 10.81 -5.62
N TYR A 260 -9.90 10.37 -4.66
CA TYR A 260 -10.14 10.53 -3.21
C TYR A 260 -11.42 9.85 -2.69
N ARG A 261 -11.99 8.88 -3.42
CA ARG A 261 -13.17 8.12 -2.95
C ARG A 261 -12.71 6.97 -2.08
N TYR A 262 -13.25 6.87 -0.88
CA TYR A 262 -12.89 5.81 0.06
C TYR A 262 -14.07 5.30 0.87
N GLU A 263 -13.90 4.09 1.42
CA GLU A 263 -14.83 3.44 2.33
C GLU A 263 -14.03 2.84 3.50
N ILE A 264 -14.55 2.95 4.73
CA ILE A 264 -14.00 2.30 5.92
C ILE A 264 -15.09 1.44 6.56
N SER A 265 -14.87 0.13 6.60
CA SER A 265 -15.77 -0.88 7.13
C SER A 265 -14.97 -1.99 7.84
N ARG A 266 -15.64 -2.97 8.45
CA ARG A 266 -14.97 -4.24 8.77
C ARG A 266 -14.68 -4.99 7.48
N PHE A 267 -13.68 -5.85 7.48
CA PHE A 267 -13.28 -6.60 6.30
C PHE A 267 -14.42 -7.48 5.76
N ASN A 268 -15.14 -8.17 6.64
CA ASN A 268 -16.32 -8.97 6.28
C ASN A 268 -17.54 -8.17 5.81
N ASP A 269 -17.57 -6.87 6.11
CA ASP A 269 -18.63 -5.94 5.70
C ASP A 269 -18.27 -5.13 4.43
N ILE A 270 -17.11 -5.39 3.81
CA ILE A 270 -16.66 -4.66 2.63
C ILE A 270 -17.69 -4.78 1.49
N ASN A 271 -18.07 -3.64 0.91
CA ASN A 271 -18.78 -3.62 -0.36
C ASN A 271 -17.83 -3.94 -1.52
N GLU A 272 -17.81 -5.20 -1.96
CA GLU A 272 -16.93 -5.63 -3.05
C GLU A 272 -17.23 -4.99 -4.42
N GLU A 273 -18.41 -4.38 -4.61
CA GLU A 273 -18.74 -3.64 -5.84
C GLU A 273 -18.05 -2.27 -5.89
N SER A 274 -17.54 -1.79 -4.74
CA SER A 274 -16.77 -0.56 -4.65
C SER A 274 -15.31 -0.73 -5.09
N ILE A 275 -14.82 -1.98 -5.16
CA ILE A 275 -13.45 -2.31 -5.53
C ILE A 275 -13.34 -2.26 -7.06
N ARG A 276 -12.37 -1.49 -7.54
CA ARG A 276 -12.03 -1.29 -8.96
C ARG A 276 -10.60 -1.77 -9.22
N GLU A 277 -10.22 -1.89 -10.48
CA GLU A 277 -8.89 -2.37 -10.90
C GLU A 277 -7.75 -1.56 -10.27
N ASN A 278 -7.89 -0.23 -10.15
CA ASN A 278 -6.90 0.65 -9.52
C ASN A 278 -7.17 0.96 -8.03
N SER A 279 -8.06 0.19 -7.38
CA SER A 279 -8.25 0.34 -5.94
C SER A 279 -7.02 -0.10 -5.17
N THR A 280 -6.87 0.43 -3.97
CA THR A 280 -6.01 -0.14 -2.94
C THR A 280 -6.85 -0.46 -1.72
N LEU A 281 -6.41 -1.46 -0.95
CA LEU A 281 -7.09 -1.88 0.27
C LEU A 281 -6.09 -1.86 1.42
N ILE A 282 -6.42 -1.20 2.52
CA ILE A 282 -5.64 -1.25 3.77
C ILE A 282 -6.45 -2.03 4.80
N ILE A 283 -5.94 -3.18 5.22
CA ILE A 283 -6.52 -3.97 6.31
C ILE A 283 -5.71 -3.66 7.56
N GLY A 284 -6.39 -3.10 8.55
CA GLY A 284 -5.83 -2.79 9.86
C GLY A 284 -5.42 -4.05 10.62
N ASN A 285 -4.69 -3.84 11.70
CA ASN A 285 -4.34 -4.86 12.67
C ASN A 285 -5.22 -4.76 13.93
N LYS A 286 -4.94 -5.53 14.98
CA LYS A 286 -5.72 -5.52 16.23
C LYS A 286 -5.81 -4.16 16.92
N LEU A 287 -4.89 -3.26 16.63
CA LEU A 287 -4.82 -1.92 17.21
C LEU A 287 -5.44 -0.85 16.32
N THR A 288 -6.10 -1.25 15.24
CA THR A 288 -6.73 -0.35 14.28
C THR A 288 -8.20 -0.13 14.62
N TYR A 289 -8.61 1.13 14.63
CA TYR A 289 -9.98 1.54 14.95
C TYR A 289 -10.42 2.73 14.10
N LYS A 290 -11.72 2.97 14.08
CA LYS A 290 -12.33 4.13 13.42
C LYS A 290 -12.45 5.27 14.42
N LEU A 291 -11.89 6.43 14.07
CA LEU A 291 -11.99 7.67 14.83
C LEU A 291 -12.70 8.71 13.97
N GLU A 292 -13.96 9.00 14.29
CA GLU A 292 -14.83 9.79 13.41
C GLU A 292 -14.85 9.20 11.98
N ASP A 293 -14.38 9.93 10.98
CA ASP A 293 -14.28 9.48 9.58
C ASP A 293 -12.90 8.93 9.19
N TYR A 294 -11.99 8.82 10.17
CA TYR A 294 -10.61 8.38 9.96
C TYR A 294 -10.39 6.93 10.41
N MET A 295 -9.52 6.23 9.68
CA MET A 295 -8.93 4.97 10.09
C MET A 295 -7.62 5.27 10.82
N VAL A 296 -7.49 4.78 12.06
CA VAL A 296 -6.34 5.05 12.92
C VAL A 296 -5.80 3.75 13.48
N THR A 297 -4.51 3.51 13.28
CA THR A 297 -3.80 2.44 13.97
C THR A 297 -3.10 3.01 15.18
N SER A 298 -3.46 2.53 16.38
CA SER A 298 -2.95 3.09 17.63
C SER A 298 -1.43 3.14 17.64
N SER A 299 -0.91 4.37 17.79
CA SER A 299 0.51 4.69 17.91
C SER A 299 0.86 5.17 19.32
N ASP A 300 2.12 5.51 19.57
CA ASP A 300 2.64 5.98 20.85
C ASP A 300 2.17 7.42 21.18
N TYR A 301 0.86 7.66 21.24
CA TYR A 301 0.32 8.96 21.63
C TYR A 301 0.54 9.20 23.13
N ILE A 302 1.61 9.95 23.45
CA ILE A 302 2.03 10.20 24.82
C ILE A 302 1.40 11.49 25.32
N VAL A 303 0.62 11.37 26.39
CA VAL A 303 0.04 12.51 27.09
C VAL A 303 0.55 12.57 28.52
N LYS A 304 0.58 13.78 29.09
CA LYS A 304 0.98 13.95 30.48
C LYS A 304 -0.08 13.31 31.40
N PRO A 305 0.33 12.50 32.39
CA PRO A 305 -0.61 11.91 33.33
C PRO A 305 -1.34 12.99 34.13
N LYS A 306 -2.68 12.95 34.11
CA LYS A 306 -3.59 13.90 34.78
C LYS A 306 -4.42 13.18 35.85
N PHE A 307 -3.77 12.49 36.79
CA PHE A 307 -4.46 11.81 37.90
C PHE A 307 -5.00 12.81 38.92
N ILE A 308 -6.28 12.66 39.29
CA ILE A 308 -6.92 13.38 40.40
C ILE A 308 -6.72 12.62 41.72
N SER A 309 -7.07 13.24 42.85
CA SER A 309 -6.83 12.66 44.19
C SER A 309 -7.48 11.28 44.34
N GLN A 310 -8.68 11.08 43.78
CA GLN A 310 -9.38 9.81 43.85
C GLN A 310 -8.64 8.67 43.16
N ASN A 311 -7.95 8.92 42.04
CA ASN A 311 -7.09 7.91 41.42
C ASN A 311 -5.95 7.53 42.36
N ILE A 312 -5.30 8.53 42.96
CA ILE A 312 -4.17 8.31 43.86
C ILE A 312 -4.61 7.52 45.10
N ASP A 313 -5.73 7.89 45.72
CA ASP A 313 -6.30 7.20 46.88
C ASP A 313 -6.68 5.74 46.55
N PHE A 314 -7.21 5.49 45.34
CA PHE A 314 -7.50 4.14 44.87
C PHE A 314 -6.23 3.30 44.77
N PHE A 315 -5.17 3.82 44.15
CA PHE A 315 -3.93 3.07 43.99
C PHE A 315 -3.13 2.93 45.31
N GLU A 316 -3.30 3.83 46.28
CA GLU A 316 -2.79 3.61 47.64
C GLU A 316 -3.44 2.40 48.33
N ARG A 317 -4.74 2.21 48.12
CA ARG A 317 -5.47 1.02 48.61
C ARG A 317 -5.09 -0.22 47.83
N TYR A 318 -4.92 -0.10 46.51
CA TYR A 318 -4.48 -1.19 45.65
C TYR A 318 -3.15 -1.78 46.13
N LEU A 319 -2.16 -0.93 46.43
CA LEU A 319 -0.85 -1.33 46.96
C LEU A 319 -0.91 -2.01 48.33
N LYS A 320 -2.03 -1.89 49.06
CA LYS A 320 -2.29 -2.55 50.34
C LYS A 320 -3.18 -3.79 50.21
N ASP A 321 -3.53 -4.18 48.98
CA ASP A 321 -4.49 -5.25 48.68
C ASP A 321 -5.91 -4.97 49.21
N GLU A 322 -6.30 -3.69 49.29
CA GLU A 322 -7.59 -3.21 49.82
C GLU A 322 -8.61 -2.81 48.72
N THR A 323 -8.36 -3.20 47.48
CA THR A 323 -9.25 -2.98 46.31
C THR A 323 -9.95 -4.27 45.90
N PRO A 324 -11.09 -4.18 45.18
CA PRO A 324 -11.78 -5.36 44.67
C PRO A 324 -10.90 -6.26 43.79
N LYS A 325 -11.21 -7.56 43.81
CA LYS A 325 -10.70 -8.57 42.87
C LYS A 325 -11.92 -9.23 42.21
N GLY A 326 -12.20 -8.89 40.97
CA GLY A 326 -13.48 -9.17 40.32
C GLY A 326 -14.55 -8.12 40.63
N LEU A 327 -15.82 -8.49 40.45
CA LEU A 327 -16.96 -7.60 40.70
C LEU A 327 -17.12 -7.25 42.18
N ASP A 328 -17.30 -5.95 42.42
CA ASP A 328 -17.65 -5.41 43.74
C ASP A 328 -19.18 -5.33 43.87
N TYR A 329 -19.77 -6.34 44.51
CA TYR A 329 -21.23 -6.42 44.73
C TYR A 329 -21.74 -5.46 45.79
N ASP A 330 -20.86 -4.91 46.63
CA ASP A 330 -21.19 -3.94 47.68
C ASP A 330 -21.03 -2.49 47.19
N CYS A 331 -20.61 -2.29 45.94
CA CYS A 331 -20.42 -0.98 45.33
C CYS A 331 -21.74 -0.20 45.24
N GLU A 332 -21.75 1.02 45.77
CA GLU A 332 -22.90 1.94 45.77
C GLU A 332 -23.38 2.32 44.36
N TYR A 333 -22.51 2.17 43.36
CA TYR A 333 -22.78 2.49 41.96
C TYR A 333 -23.24 1.26 41.15
N LEU A 334 -23.15 0.05 41.70
CA LEU A 334 -23.82 -1.13 41.13
C LEU A 334 -25.31 -1.05 41.55
N PRO A 335 -26.29 -1.13 40.64
CA PRO A 335 -26.27 -1.67 39.28
C PRO A 335 -26.30 -0.61 38.17
N CYS A 336 -25.87 0.63 38.41
CA CYS A 336 -25.82 1.67 37.37
C CYS A 336 -24.70 1.40 36.34
N HIS A 337 -23.62 0.71 36.72
CA HIS A 337 -22.60 0.18 35.81
C HIS A 337 -22.93 -1.27 35.40
N LYS A 338 -23.91 -1.44 34.49
CA LYS A 338 -24.30 -2.77 33.99
C LYS A 338 -23.30 -3.24 32.93
N ALA A 339 -23.06 -4.56 32.86
CA ALA A 339 -22.16 -5.25 31.92
C ALA A 339 -20.65 -5.22 32.24
N LEU A 340 -20.25 -4.85 33.45
CA LEU A 340 -18.87 -5.09 33.91
C LEU A 340 -18.68 -6.56 34.29
N GLU A 341 -17.46 -7.07 34.11
CA GLU A 341 -17.03 -8.39 34.60
C GLU A 341 -16.02 -8.25 35.77
N ALA A 342 -15.42 -7.07 35.93
CA ALA A 342 -14.37 -6.79 36.90
C ALA A 342 -14.34 -5.32 37.35
N CYS A 343 -14.14 -5.10 38.65
CA CYS A 343 -14.01 -3.77 39.30
C CYS A 343 -12.58 -3.48 39.78
N ASP A 344 -11.62 -4.32 39.39
CA ASP A 344 -10.23 -4.35 39.82
C ASP A 344 -9.52 -3.01 39.59
N PHE A 345 -9.93 -2.31 38.52
CA PHE A 345 -9.40 -1.01 38.11
C PHE A 345 -10.53 0.00 37.87
N CYS A 346 -11.45 0.16 38.84
CA CYS A 346 -12.43 1.26 38.84
C CYS A 346 -11.81 2.64 38.54
N TYR A 347 -10.53 2.81 38.88
CA TYR A 347 -9.68 3.86 38.32
C TYR A 347 -8.61 3.23 37.44
N CYS A 348 -8.58 3.61 36.16
CA CYS A 348 -7.65 3.07 35.19
C CYS A 348 -6.20 3.52 35.50
N PRO A 349 -5.22 2.60 35.57
CA PRO A 349 -3.81 2.94 35.79
C PRO A 349 -3.18 3.70 34.61
N PHE A 350 -3.81 3.62 33.44
CA PHE A 350 -3.32 4.22 32.21
C PHE A 350 -3.88 5.64 31.98
N TYR A 351 -4.65 6.20 32.91
CA TYR A 351 -5.37 7.45 32.67
C TYR A 351 -4.45 8.70 32.61
N PRO A 352 -4.66 9.61 31.64
CA PRO A 352 -5.37 9.40 30.39
C PRO A 352 -4.52 8.57 29.42
N CYS A 353 -5.09 7.53 28.80
CA CYS A 353 -4.36 6.77 27.78
C CYS A 353 -4.38 7.47 26.43
N ALA A 354 -5.36 8.34 26.22
CA ALA A 354 -5.55 9.17 25.04
C ALA A 354 -5.61 8.42 23.70
N ASP A 355 -5.93 7.14 23.77
CA ASP A 355 -6.09 6.23 22.65
C ASP A 355 -7.53 5.71 22.60
N GLY A 356 -8.19 5.99 21.48
CA GLY A 356 -9.62 5.70 21.27
C GLY A 356 -9.92 4.24 20.91
N LEU A 357 -8.90 3.39 20.76
CA LEU A 357 -9.07 1.97 20.41
C LEU A 357 -10.09 1.25 21.29
N THR A 358 -10.09 1.55 22.59
CA THR A 358 -11.01 0.95 23.55
C THR A 358 -12.19 1.85 23.86
N GLY A 359 -12.59 2.77 22.97
CA GLY A 359 -13.76 3.66 23.13
C GLY A 359 -13.52 4.91 23.98
N GLY A 360 -12.28 5.26 24.30
CA GLY A 360 -11.98 6.54 24.95
C GLY A 360 -12.01 7.71 23.98
N GLU A 361 -12.33 8.92 24.46
CA GLU A 361 -12.42 10.12 23.62
C GLU A 361 -12.08 11.42 24.37
N TRP A 362 -11.66 12.44 23.64
CA TRP A 362 -11.43 13.78 24.20
C TRP A 362 -12.71 14.59 24.28
N ILE A 363 -13.00 15.14 25.46
CA ILE A 363 -14.01 16.19 25.60
C ILE A 363 -13.37 17.52 25.18
N LYS A 364 -13.56 17.88 23.89
CA LYS A 364 -12.87 18.99 23.20
C LYS A 364 -12.84 20.29 24.01
N ASP A 365 -13.95 20.68 24.63
CA ASP A 365 -14.05 21.95 25.37
C ASP A 365 -13.49 21.92 26.81
N LYS A 366 -13.13 20.74 27.33
CA LYS A 366 -12.70 20.57 28.72
C LYS A 366 -11.26 20.12 28.88
N ASP A 367 -10.58 19.71 27.79
CA ASP A 367 -9.25 19.10 27.84
C ASP A 367 -9.19 17.93 28.85
N VAL A 368 -10.25 17.11 28.82
CA VAL A 368 -10.47 15.93 29.66
C VAL A 368 -10.64 14.71 28.77
N TRP A 369 -9.88 13.66 29.08
CA TRP A 369 -10.07 12.34 28.49
C TRP A 369 -11.24 11.63 29.15
N SER A 370 -12.20 11.18 28.35
CA SER A 370 -13.35 10.40 28.77
C SER A 370 -13.12 8.93 28.48
N CYS A 371 -13.29 8.08 29.50
CA CYS A 371 -13.30 6.63 29.35
C CYS A 371 -14.73 6.06 29.36
N GLN A 372 -15.75 6.90 29.15
CA GLN A 372 -17.16 6.53 29.37
C GLN A 372 -17.65 5.36 28.49
N HIS A 373 -17.00 5.12 27.34
CA HIS A 373 -17.31 4.03 26.42
C HIS A 373 -16.20 2.97 26.39
N CYS A 374 -15.34 2.95 27.42
CA CYS A 374 -14.25 1.98 27.54
C CYS A 374 -14.57 0.88 28.54
N ASP A 375 -14.91 -0.29 28.01
CA ASP A 375 -15.22 -1.48 28.80
C ASP A 375 -14.02 -2.43 28.94
N TRP A 376 -12.96 -2.25 28.13
CA TRP A 376 -11.82 -3.18 28.08
C TRP A 376 -11.19 -3.44 29.45
N ILE A 377 -10.93 -2.40 30.24
CA ILE A 377 -10.33 -2.52 31.58
C ILE A 377 -11.32 -3.00 32.66
N HIS A 378 -12.54 -3.37 32.26
CA HIS A 378 -13.58 -3.92 33.12
C HIS A 378 -14.00 -5.34 32.73
N LEU A 379 -13.30 -5.94 31.76
CA LEU A 379 -13.39 -7.36 31.44
C LEU A 379 -12.43 -8.17 32.33
N GLU A 380 -12.80 -9.41 32.62
CA GLU A 380 -12.03 -10.25 33.56
C GLU A 380 -10.59 -10.51 33.07
N GLU A 381 -10.45 -10.92 31.80
CA GLU A 381 -9.16 -11.28 31.21
C GLU A 381 -8.19 -10.08 31.12
N PRO A 382 -8.57 -8.90 30.58
CA PRO A 382 -7.76 -7.69 30.66
C PRO A 382 -7.35 -7.30 32.08
N CYS A 383 -8.25 -7.36 33.06
CA CYS A 383 -7.91 -7.03 34.45
C CYS A 383 -6.83 -7.95 35.02
N GLN A 384 -6.93 -9.25 34.77
CA GLN A 384 -5.92 -10.22 35.21
C GLN A 384 -4.57 -9.94 34.55
N ALA A 385 -4.56 -9.65 33.24
CA ALA A 385 -3.34 -9.34 32.50
C ALA A 385 -2.67 -8.05 33.03
N VAL A 386 -3.45 -6.99 33.26
CA VAL A 386 -2.95 -5.71 33.77
C VAL A 386 -2.43 -5.85 35.20
N ARG A 387 -3.17 -6.53 36.10
CA ARG A 387 -2.72 -6.78 37.48
C ARG A 387 -1.34 -7.42 37.51
N LYS A 388 -1.15 -8.48 36.72
CA LYS A 388 0.12 -9.21 36.67
C LYS A 388 1.28 -8.30 36.27
N GLY A 389 1.09 -7.43 35.28
CA GLY A 389 2.14 -6.52 34.85
C GLY A 389 2.36 -5.32 35.78
N LEU A 390 1.33 -4.90 36.52
CA LEU A 390 1.47 -3.80 37.49
C LEU A 390 2.37 -4.18 38.67
N GLU A 391 2.43 -5.46 39.06
CA GLU A 391 3.31 -5.95 40.14
C GLU A 391 4.80 -5.61 39.89
N ASP A 392 5.21 -5.57 38.61
CA ASP A 392 6.58 -5.26 38.21
C ASP A 392 6.85 -3.75 38.05
N ILE A 393 5.80 -2.92 37.99
CA ILE A 393 5.91 -1.49 37.68
C ILE A 393 5.61 -0.62 38.90
N LEU A 394 4.54 -0.92 39.64
CA LEU A 394 3.97 -0.04 40.65
C LEU A 394 4.47 -0.39 42.06
N GLU A 395 5.50 0.32 42.54
CA GLU A 395 6.02 0.17 43.92
C GLU A 395 5.35 1.16 44.87
N ASP A 396 5.10 2.39 44.40
CA ASP A 396 4.35 3.40 45.13
C ASP A 396 3.43 4.22 44.22
N LYS A 397 2.52 5.00 44.82
CA LYS A 397 1.50 5.77 44.09
C LYS A 397 2.06 6.79 43.09
N ASN A 398 3.29 7.27 43.27
CA ASN A 398 3.93 8.22 42.36
C ASN A 398 4.35 7.57 41.05
N ASP A 399 4.54 6.24 41.03
CA ASP A 399 4.88 5.48 39.82
C ASP A 399 3.82 5.61 38.73
N LEU A 400 2.57 5.86 39.08
CA LEU A 400 1.52 6.24 38.12
C LEU A 400 1.94 7.42 37.23
N LYS A 401 2.70 8.37 37.79
CA LYS A 401 3.18 9.57 37.09
C LYS A 401 4.59 9.38 36.55
N THR A 402 5.51 8.85 37.36
CA THR A 402 6.94 8.75 37.01
C THR A 402 7.23 7.61 36.03
N LYS A 403 6.47 6.50 36.10
CA LYS A 403 6.57 5.32 35.22
C LYS A 403 5.41 5.23 34.22
N HIS A 404 4.75 6.35 33.90
CA HIS A 404 3.58 6.37 32.99
C HIS A 404 3.87 5.76 31.61
N MET A 405 5.08 5.91 31.10
CA MET A 405 5.49 5.26 29.84
C MET A 405 5.50 3.73 29.94
N GLU A 406 5.96 3.18 31.06
CA GLU A 406 5.97 1.74 31.30
C GLU A 406 4.53 1.21 31.44
N LEU A 407 3.64 2.01 32.04
CA LEU A 407 2.21 1.72 32.09
C LEU A 407 1.58 1.69 30.69
N LEU A 408 1.92 2.63 29.80
CA LEU A 408 1.42 2.60 28.41
C LEU A 408 1.97 1.40 27.62
N LYS A 409 3.22 1.00 27.85
CA LYS A 409 3.79 -0.23 27.29
C LYS A 409 3.05 -1.48 27.79
N LEU A 410 2.77 -1.55 29.09
CA LEU A 410 1.95 -2.60 29.67
C LEU A 410 0.54 -2.61 29.04
N ARG A 411 -0.10 -1.45 28.88
CA ARG A 411 -1.40 -1.35 28.21
C ARG A 411 -1.34 -1.95 26.82
N ARG A 412 -0.35 -1.58 26.00
CA ARG A 412 -0.16 -2.14 24.66
C ARG A 412 0.00 -3.66 24.68
N GLU A 413 0.83 -4.18 25.57
CA GLU A 413 1.04 -5.63 25.73
C GLU A 413 -0.26 -6.36 26.11
N CYS A 414 -1.02 -5.81 27.06
CA CYS A 414 -2.30 -6.37 27.47
C CYS A 414 -3.34 -6.30 26.35
N LEU A 415 -3.41 -5.22 25.58
CA LEU A 415 -4.31 -5.10 24.43
C LEU A 415 -4.01 -6.18 23.38
N LEU A 416 -2.75 -6.36 22.98
CA LEU A 416 -2.37 -7.38 22.00
C LEU A 416 -2.73 -8.81 22.43
N LYS A 417 -2.75 -9.06 23.74
CA LYS A 417 -3.12 -10.36 24.33
C LYS A 417 -4.63 -10.57 24.45
N THR A 418 -5.39 -9.52 24.70
CA THR A 418 -6.78 -9.62 25.18
C THR A 418 -7.83 -9.01 24.25
N LEU A 419 -7.41 -8.22 23.26
CA LEU A 419 -8.29 -7.84 22.15
C LEU A 419 -8.58 -9.08 21.32
N LYS A 420 -9.88 -9.35 21.17
CA LYS A 420 -10.41 -10.45 20.38
C LYS A 420 -10.31 -10.15 18.90
#